data_AF-A0A9L6KDU8-F1
#
_entry.id   AF-A0A9L6KDU8-F1
#
_cell.length_a   1.000
_cell.length_b   1.000
_cell.length_c   1.000
_cell.angle_alpha   90.00
_cell.angle_beta   90.00
_cell.angle_gamma   90.00
#
_symmetry.space_group_name_H-M   'P 1'
#
loop_
_entity.id
_entity.type
_entity.pdbx_description
1 polymer ?
#
loop_
_entity_poly.entity_id
_entity_poly.type
_entity_poly.pdbx_seq_one_letter_code
_entity_poly.pdbx_strand_id
1 'polypeptide(L)'
;MRPEPPALCVNPGNPVFSCMLDPKTLHTATSLSKAQMIMYKTSASQYGAFSPRPFFFPCKFLPQEQAFTEHLKTTGFYQNNSLNVGPDRTRTIDSPNYQHTL
;
A
#
# COMPACT_ATOMS: atom_id res chain seq x y z
N MET A 1 -19.50 -54.22 15.61
CA MET A 1 -19.00 -52.83 15.73
C MET A 1 -19.38 -52.33 17.11
N ARG A 2 -18.41 -52.00 17.97
CA ARG A 2 -18.70 -51.33 19.25
C ARG A 2 -19.10 -49.87 18.96
N PRO A 3 -20.13 -49.31 19.61
CA PRO A 3 -20.36 -47.87 19.53
C PRO A 3 -19.21 -47.14 20.21
N GLU A 4 -18.61 -46.16 19.53
CA GLU A 4 -17.68 -45.22 20.14
C GLU A 4 -18.36 -44.52 21.33
N PRO A 5 -17.72 -44.43 22.51
CA PRO A 5 -18.32 -43.75 23.64
C PRO A 5 -18.45 -42.24 23.33
N PRO A 6 -19.58 -41.60 23.69
CA PRO A 6 -19.70 -40.15 23.55
C PRO A 6 -18.64 -39.48 24.42
N ALA A 7 -17.95 -38.48 23.86
CA ALA A 7 -16.89 -37.76 24.55
C ALA A 7 -17.36 -37.32 25.95
N LEU A 8 -16.64 -37.78 26.99
CA LEU A 8 -16.93 -37.50 28.38
C LEU A 8 -16.84 -35.99 28.63
N CYS A 9 -17.99 -35.37 28.89
CA CYS A 9 -18.06 -34.05 29.46
C CYS A 9 -17.44 -34.07 30.87
N VAL A 10 -16.41 -33.26 31.09
CA VAL A 10 -15.81 -33.07 32.41
C VAL A 10 -16.16 -31.65 32.88
N ASN A 11 -16.97 -31.61 33.95
CA ASN A 11 -17.30 -30.48 34.85
C ASN A 11 -18.65 -29.76 34.62
N PRO A 12 -19.71 -30.10 35.40
CA PRO A 12 -20.91 -29.28 35.52
C PRO A 12 -20.68 -28.14 36.54
N GLY A 13 -19.62 -27.36 36.35
CA GLY A 13 -19.15 -26.36 37.31
C GLY A 13 -19.25 -24.94 36.74
N ASN A 14 -20.24 -24.18 37.21
CA ASN A 14 -20.65 -22.85 36.73
C ASN A 14 -21.21 -22.84 35.28
N PRO A 15 -22.54 -22.77 35.11
CA PRO A 15 -23.20 -22.75 33.79
C PRO A 15 -22.86 -21.51 32.95
N VAL A 16 -22.22 -20.50 33.54
CA VAL A 16 -21.82 -19.27 32.83
C VAL A 16 -20.51 -19.44 32.06
N PHE A 17 -19.64 -20.41 32.42
CA PHE A 17 -18.29 -20.55 31.83
C PHE A 17 -17.90 -21.97 31.38
N SER A 18 -18.80 -22.95 31.50
CA SER A 18 -18.54 -24.32 31.03
C SER A 18 -18.73 -24.40 29.51
N CYS A 19 -17.72 -23.98 28.74
CA CYS A 19 -17.70 -24.22 27.30
C CYS A 19 -17.46 -25.72 27.04
N MET A 20 -18.49 -26.42 26.57
CA MET A 20 -18.45 -27.86 26.25
C MET A 20 -17.73 -28.16 24.92
N LEU A 21 -17.07 -27.16 24.32
CA LEU A 21 -16.37 -27.28 23.05
C LEU A 21 -14.94 -27.71 23.29
N ASP A 22 -14.42 -28.63 22.45
CA ASP A 22 -13.02 -29.01 22.48
C ASP A 22 -12.14 -27.76 22.31
N PRO A 23 -11.23 -27.45 23.25
CA PRO A 23 -10.38 -26.27 23.18
C PRO A 23 -9.58 -26.18 21.87
N LYS A 24 -9.29 -27.30 21.20
CA LYS A 24 -8.63 -27.34 19.89
C LYS A 24 -9.49 -26.76 18.76
N THR A 25 -10.80 -26.63 18.98
CA THR A 25 -11.77 -26.05 18.04
C THR A 25 -12.05 -24.57 18.32
N LEU A 26 -11.63 -24.05 19.48
CA LEU A 26 -11.86 -22.67 19.94
C LEU A 26 -10.85 -21.67 19.38
N HIS A 27 -10.62 -21.71 18.07
CA HIS A 27 -9.76 -20.76 17.37
C HIS A 27 -10.56 -19.79 16.51
N THR A 28 -10.03 -18.58 16.35
CA THR A 28 -10.56 -17.57 15.44
C THR A 28 -10.39 -18.06 14.00
N ALA A 29 -11.48 -18.15 13.23
CA ALA A 29 -11.51 -18.74 11.89
C ALA A 29 -11.55 -17.70 10.77
N THR A 30 -10.71 -16.67 10.84
CA THR A 30 -10.60 -15.69 9.74
C THR A 30 -9.49 -16.12 8.77
N SER A 31 -9.81 -16.23 7.48
CA SER A 31 -8.87 -16.60 6.41
C SER A 31 -7.61 -15.71 6.33
N LEU A 32 -7.72 -14.44 6.72
CA LEU A 32 -6.66 -13.44 6.56
C LEU A 32 -5.80 -13.21 7.82
N SER A 33 -6.16 -13.81 8.95
CA SER A 33 -5.45 -13.61 10.22
C SER A 33 -5.01 -14.93 10.83
N LYS A 34 -3.96 -14.87 11.66
CA LYS A 34 -3.48 -16.06 12.38
C LYS A 34 -4.58 -16.58 13.31
N ALA A 35 -4.86 -17.87 13.23
CA ALA A 35 -5.76 -18.54 14.15
C ALA A 35 -5.26 -18.36 15.60
N GLN A 36 -6.04 -17.65 16.41
CA GLN A 36 -5.77 -17.41 17.82
C GLN A 36 -6.87 -18.02 18.66
N MET A 37 -6.49 -18.60 19.79
CA MET A 37 -7.43 -19.18 20.74
C MET A 37 -8.25 -18.06 21.40
N ILE A 38 -9.58 -18.24 21.43
CA ILE A 38 -10.54 -17.17 21.72
C ILE A 38 -10.33 -16.58 23.13
N MET A 39 -9.93 -17.37 24.12
CA MET A 39 -9.72 -16.89 25.50
C MET A 39 -8.48 -15.99 25.64
N TYR A 40 -7.54 -16.02 24.68
CA TYR A 40 -6.32 -15.21 24.69
C TYR A 40 -6.35 -14.07 23.67
N LYS A 41 -7.54 -13.71 23.18
CA LYS A 41 -7.71 -12.68 22.16
C LYS A 41 -7.36 -11.30 22.73
N THR A 42 -6.38 -10.64 22.14
CA THR A 42 -5.99 -9.26 22.50
C THR A 42 -6.73 -8.24 21.64
N SER A 43 -6.77 -6.97 22.04
CA SER A 43 -7.34 -5.88 21.22
C SER A 43 -6.61 -5.73 19.89
N ALA A 44 -5.29 -5.93 19.87
CA ALA A 44 -4.49 -5.88 18.65
C ALA A 44 -4.88 -6.96 17.63
N SER A 45 -5.42 -8.10 18.06
CA SER A 45 -5.90 -9.16 17.16
C SER A 45 -7.10 -8.76 16.29
N GLN A 46 -7.74 -7.62 16.58
CA GLN A 46 -8.85 -7.08 15.79
C GLN A 46 -8.38 -6.51 14.45
N TYR A 47 -7.14 -6.03 14.36
CA TYR A 47 -6.57 -5.58 13.11
C TYR A 47 -6.41 -6.76 12.14
N GLY A 48 -6.90 -6.63 10.91
CA GLY A 48 -6.86 -7.70 9.91
C GLY A 48 -7.84 -8.86 10.16
N ALA A 49 -8.70 -8.77 11.18
CA ALA A 49 -9.68 -9.83 11.49
C ALA A 49 -10.84 -9.92 10.48
N PHE A 50 -11.00 -8.92 9.62
CA PHE A 50 -12.06 -8.87 8.60
C PHE A 50 -11.48 -9.06 7.21
N SER A 51 -12.13 -9.91 6.40
CA SER A 51 -11.81 -10.02 4.98
C SER A 51 -12.28 -8.77 4.25
N PRO A 52 -11.47 -8.18 3.35
CA PRO A 52 -11.93 -7.11 2.49
C PRO A 52 -13.09 -7.61 1.62
N ARG A 53 -14.09 -6.74 1.42
CA ARG A 53 -15.25 -6.96 0.56
C ARG A 53 -15.28 -5.87 -0.52
N PRO A 54 -15.85 -6.12 -1.71
CA PRO A 54 -15.94 -5.13 -2.79
C PRO A 54 -16.47 -3.76 -2.33
N PHE A 55 -17.44 -3.72 -1.42
CA PHE A 55 -18.03 -2.48 -0.88
C PHE A 55 -17.10 -1.66 0.02
N PHE A 56 -15.97 -2.21 0.48
CA PHE A 56 -14.96 -1.48 1.25
C PHE A 56 -13.94 -0.76 0.36
N PHE A 57 -13.89 -1.08 -0.93
CA PHE A 57 -12.96 -0.45 -1.85
C PHE A 57 -13.51 0.90 -2.33
N PRO A 58 -12.63 1.90 -2.56
CA PRO A 58 -13.05 3.13 -3.19
C PRO A 58 -13.50 2.86 -4.63
N CYS A 59 -14.50 3.61 -5.11
CA CYS A 59 -14.97 3.50 -6.50
C CYS A 59 -13.91 3.92 -7.53
N LYS A 60 -12.96 4.78 -7.12
CA LYS A 60 -11.85 5.24 -7.94
C LYS A 60 -10.60 5.36 -7.08
N PHE A 61 -9.49 4.86 -7.58
CA PHE A 61 -8.16 5.09 -7.01
C PHE A 61 -7.34 5.84 -8.07
N LEU A 62 -6.90 7.05 -7.73
CA LEU A 62 -6.12 7.91 -8.62
C LEU A 62 -4.71 8.05 -8.01
N PRO A 63 -3.81 7.09 -8.26
CA PRO A 63 -2.44 7.18 -7.76
C PRO A 63 -1.74 8.37 -8.43
N GLN A 64 -0.94 9.08 -7.65
CA GLN A 64 -0.05 10.10 -8.21
C GLN A 64 1.19 9.41 -8.77
N GLU A 65 1.36 9.45 -10.09
CA GLU A 65 2.57 8.97 -10.73
C GLU A 65 3.69 10.00 -10.56
N GLN A 66 4.87 9.54 -10.14
CA GLN A 66 6.05 10.40 -9.96
C GLN A 66 7.18 10.07 -10.94
N ALA A 67 6.96 9.20 -11.93
CA ALA A 67 7.97 8.73 -12.86
C ALA A 67 8.69 9.88 -13.60
N PHE A 68 7.93 10.88 -14.08
CA PHE A 68 8.51 12.06 -14.72
C PHE A 68 9.38 12.88 -13.77
N THR A 69 8.91 13.11 -12.54
CA THR A 69 9.66 13.85 -11.52
C THR A 69 10.91 13.11 -11.07
N GLU A 70 10.84 11.79 -10.94
CA GLU A 70 12.00 10.93 -10.65
C GLU A 70 13.03 11.02 -11.77
N HIS A 71 12.59 11.01 -13.03
CA HIS A 71 13.47 11.21 -14.18
C HIS A 71 14.13 12.59 -14.17
N LEU A 72 13.41 13.66 -13.81
CA LEU A 72 14.03 14.98 -13.66
C LEU A 72 15.08 15.01 -12.54
N LYS A 73 14.83 14.34 -11.41
CA LYS A 73 15.77 14.29 -10.29
C LYS A 73 17.09 13.63 -10.68
N THR A 74 17.07 12.60 -11.53
CA THR A 74 18.31 11.94 -11.98
C THR A 74 19.15 12.82 -12.90
N THR A 75 18.53 13.77 -13.61
CA THR A 75 19.24 14.70 -14.52
C THR A 75 20.02 15.80 -13.78
N GLY A 76 19.79 15.97 -12.47
CA GLY A 76 20.49 16.95 -11.63
C GLY A 76 19.91 18.36 -11.73
N PHE A 77 20.63 19.34 -11.17
CA PHE A 77 20.20 20.74 -11.18
C PHE A 77 20.49 21.40 -12.52
N TYR A 78 19.54 22.19 -13.02
CA TYR A 78 19.74 23.00 -14.21
C TYR A 78 20.93 23.95 -14.03
N GLN A 79 21.79 24.02 -15.05
CA GLN A 79 22.90 24.96 -15.13
C GLN A 79 22.77 25.79 -16.41
N ASN A 80 22.78 27.11 -16.27
CA ASN A 80 22.81 28.01 -17.42
C ASN A 80 24.26 28.35 -17.81
N ASN A 81 24.87 27.47 -18.60
CA ASN A 81 26.23 27.66 -19.13
C ASN A 81 26.22 28.14 -20.59
N SER A 82 25.14 28.81 -21.02
CA SER A 82 24.99 29.27 -22.41
C SER A 82 25.60 30.67 -22.61
N LEU A 83 26.01 30.97 -23.85
CA LEU A 83 26.48 32.30 -24.25
C LEU A 83 25.34 33.10 -24.86
N ASN A 84 25.33 34.41 -24.60
CA ASN A 84 24.40 35.32 -25.27
C ASN A 84 24.86 35.54 -26.72
N VAL A 85 24.28 34.79 -27.65
CA VAL A 85 24.61 34.83 -29.08
C VAL A 85 23.59 35.62 -29.92
N GLY A 86 22.59 36.22 -29.27
CA GLY A 86 21.62 37.07 -29.97
C GLY A 86 22.29 38.32 -30.53
N PRO A 87 22.25 38.56 -31.86
CA PRO A 87 22.80 39.79 -32.43
C PRO A 87 21.98 41.00 -31.96
N ASP A 88 22.66 42.11 -31.68
CA ASP A 88 22.00 43.36 -31.32
C ASP A 88 21.32 43.95 -32.56
N ARG A 89 20.01 43.76 -32.69
CA ARG A 89 19.24 44.23 -33.85
C ARG A 89 19.27 45.75 -34.07
N THR A 90 19.67 46.53 -33.07
CA THR A 90 19.77 47.99 -33.20
C THR A 90 21.12 48.46 -33.73
N ARG A 91 22.16 47.64 -33.58
CA ARG A 91 23.56 47.97 -33.94
C ARG A 91 24.15 47.05 -35.00
N THR A 92 23.56 45.88 -35.19
CA THR A 92 24.00 44.89 -36.17
C THR A 92 23.21 45.10 -37.44
N ILE A 93 23.90 45.42 -38.53
CA ILE A 93 23.26 45.58 -39.83
C ILE A 93 23.03 44.17 -40.41
N ASP A 94 21.79 43.68 -40.33
CA ASP A 94 21.34 42.50 -41.06
C ASP A 94 21.11 42.89 -42.53
N SER A 95 22.20 43.04 -43.30
CA SER A 95 22.13 43.17 -44.76
C SER A 95 22.60 41.87 -45.40
N PRO A 96 21.75 41.17 -46.17
CA PRO A 96 22.12 39.94 -46.85
C PRO A 96 23.19 40.15 -47.94
N ASN A 97 23.54 41.40 -48.27
CA ASN A 97 24.49 41.79 -49.30
C ASN A 97 25.71 42.53 -48.74
N TYR A 98 26.19 42.18 -47.55
CA TYR A 98 27.47 42.71 -47.06
C TYR A 98 28.63 42.20 -47.93
N GLN A 99 29.24 43.09 -48.71
CA GLN A 99 30.46 42.80 -49.45
C GLN A 99 31.66 43.37 -48.69
N HIS A 100 32.52 42.49 -48.18
CA HIS A 100 33.79 42.88 -47.58
C HIS A 100 34.77 43.23 -48.71
N THR A 101 35.30 44.46 -48.72
CA THR A 101 36.40 44.86 -49.61
C THR A 101 37.74 44.55 -48.92
N LEU A 102 38.71 44.06 -49.69
CA LEU A 102 40.09 43.77 -49.25
C LEU A 102 40.92 45.05 -49.09
#